data_AF-A0A6J4M044-F1
#
_entry.id   AF-A0A6J4M044-F1
#
_cell.length_a   1.000
_cell.length_b   1.000
_cell.length_c   1.000
_cell.angle_alpha   90.00
_cell.angle_beta   90.00
_cell.angle_gamma   90.00
#
_symmetry.space_group_name_H-M   'P 1'
#
loop_
_entity.id
_entity.type
_entity.pdbx_description
1 polymer ?
#
loop_
_entity_poly.entity_id
_entity_poly.type
_entity_poly.pdbx_seq_one_letter_code
_entity_poly.pdbx_strand_id
1 'polypeptide(L)'
;MTLLALWLFTVAGADLMRWEPARAGRRWPALGVGAGVLAVVAGAIGLPASTYALLLVAGIALLAVWVLTSERAFAGRGSDRVALLAVGAPVPLALATSGWSVPAGGALAAWMAQSDLPALAGVRPEELLLGAGVAAFLLNTSNLIVRLVLALAGTLAITEQSSLRGGRMLGPLERTFIFGLGLAGELTAASIVIAAKGLLRYPEISEGARWRRRDRAAAMLPAQSLTEYFLIGTLTSWLLSLGFLPLL
;
A
#
# COMPACT_ATOMS: atom_id res chain seq x y z
N MET A 1 14.63 -9.92 -3.96
CA MET A 1 13.96 -9.00 -3.01
C MET A 1 14.18 -7.53 -3.35
N THR A 2 15.39 -7.15 -3.80
CA THR A 2 15.73 -5.79 -4.25
C THR A 2 14.73 -5.17 -5.24
N LEU A 3 14.32 -5.93 -6.27
CA LEU A 3 13.36 -5.45 -7.28
C LEU A 3 11.98 -5.14 -6.69
N LEU A 4 11.51 -5.98 -5.76
CA LEU A 4 10.25 -5.75 -5.06
C LEU A 4 10.33 -4.49 -4.20
N ALA A 5 11.41 -4.34 -3.44
CA ALA A 5 11.61 -3.16 -2.61
C ALA A 5 11.67 -1.86 -3.45
N LEU A 6 12.40 -1.87 -4.57
CA LEU A 6 12.44 -0.75 -5.52
C LEU A 6 11.05 -0.41 -6.05
N TRP A 7 10.26 -1.41 -6.43
CA TRP A 7 8.89 -1.19 -6.88
C TRP A 7 8.03 -0.52 -5.80
N LEU A 8 8.05 -1.05 -4.57
CA LEU A 8 7.27 -0.53 -3.45
C LEU A 8 7.65 0.92 -3.10
N PHE A 9 8.94 1.24 -3.05
CA PHE A 9 9.41 2.61 -2.86
C PHE A 9 8.97 3.55 -3.97
N THR A 10 9.06 3.10 -5.22
CA THR A 10 8.72 3.89 -6.41
C THR A 10 7.25 4.32 -6.39
N VAL A 11 6.34 3.37 -6.14
CA VAL A 11 4.91 3.69 -6.04
C VAL A 11 4.58 4.50 -4.79
N ALA A 12 5.20 4.20 -3.65
CA ALA A 12 5.00 4.96 -2.41
C ALA A 12 5.40 6.43 -2.56
N GLY A 13 6.55 6.68 -3.20
CA GLY A 13 7.04 8.02 -3.50
C GLY A 13 6.11 8.78 -4.43
N ALA A 14 5.66 8.16 -5.52
CA ALA A 14 4.73 8.79 -6.45
C ALA A 14 3.38 9.13 -5.79
N ASP A 15 2.86 8.22 -4.98
CA ASP A 15 1.56 8.39 -4.36
C ASP A 15 1.60 9.43 -3.22
N LEU A 16 2.78 9.80 -2.68
CA LEU A 16 2.94 10.91 -1.72
C LEU A 16 2.32 12.21 -2.25
N MET A 17 2.48 12.44 -3.55
CA MET A 17 1.89 13.57 -4.25
C MET A 17 0.40 13.40 -4.49
N ARG A 18 -0.16 12.19 -4.36
CA ARG A 18 -1.55 11.85 -4.72
C ARG A 18 -2.44 11.55 -3.52
N TRP A 19 -2.06 12.04 -2.34
CA TRP A 19 -2.80 11.89 -1.08
C TRP A 19 -4.30 12.26 -1.18
N GLU A 20 -4.66 13.20 -2.07
CA GLU A 20 -6.05 13.51 -2.41
C GLU A 20 -6.29 13.21 -3.90
N PRO A 21 -6.83 12.02 -4.25
CA PRO A 21 -7.04 11.60 -5.63
C PRO A 21 -7.99 12.50 -6.43
N ALA A 22 -8.85 13.24 -5.74
CA ALA A 22 -9.82 14.16 -6.35
C ALA A 22 -9.17 15.45 -6.92
N ARG A 23 -7.91 15.76 -6.57
CA ARG A 23 -7.21 16.92 -7.11
C ARG A 23 -6.58 16.58 -8.46
N ALA A 24 -7.26 16.97 -9.54
CA ALA A 24 -6.74 16.86 -10.90
C ALA A 24 -5.37 17.56 -11.05
N GLY A 25 -4.52 17.04 -11.94
CA GLY A 25 -3.26 17.70 -12.34
C GLY A 25 -1.99 17.26 -11.60
N ARG A 26 -2.07 16.35 -10.63
CA ARG A 26 -0.89 15.88 -9.86
C ARG A 26 -0.13 14.71 -10.48
N ARG A 27 -0.48 14.26 -11.69
CA ARG A 27 0.15 13.11 -12.35
C ARG A 27 1.63 13.33 -12.67
N TRP A 28 1.99 14.48 -13.23
CA TRP A 28 3.37 14.80 -13.59
C TRP A 28 4.29 14.91 -12.38
N PRO A 29 3.93 15.64 -11.30
CA PRO A 29 4.76 15.64 -10.09
C PRO A 29 4.81 14.25 -9.43
N ALA A 30 3.74 13.45 -9.48
CA ALA A 30 3.78 12.08 -8.97
C ALA A 30 4.77 11.20 -9.75
N LEU A 31 4.76 11.26 -11.08
CA LEU A 31 5.74 10.55 -11.92
C LEU A 31 7.16 11.01 -11.65
N GLY A 32 7.38 12.32 -11.55
CA GLY A 32 8.70 12.89 -11.26
C GLY A 32 9.24 12.44 -9.89
N VAL A 33 8.41 12.47 -8.86
CA VAL A 33 8.81 12.03 -7.51
C VAL A 33 9.05 10.52 -7.47
N GLY A 34 8.17 9.72 -8.04
CA GLY A 34 8.37 8.27 -8.08
C GLY A 34 9.62 7.88 -8.86
N ALA A 35 9.86 8.48 -10.03
CA ALA A 35 11.08 8.27 -10.82
C ALA A 35 12.33 8.74 -10.07
N GLY A 36 12.26 9.87 -9.36
CA GLY A 36 13.34 10.36 -8.52
C GLY A 36 13.67 9.41 -7.37
N VAL A 37 12.64 8.90 -6.67
CA VAL A 37 12.80 7.90 -5.61
C VAL A 37 13.43 6.62 -6.18
N LEU A 38 12.92 6.12 -7.32
CA LEU A 38 13.52 4.96 -7.99
C LEU A 38 15.00 5.20 -8.29
N ALA A 39 15.35 6.35 -8.86
CA ALA A 39 16.72 6.68 -9.23
C ALA A 39 17.66 6.78 -8.03
N VAL A 40 17.21 7.42 -6.95
CA VAL A 40 17.97 7.56 -5.70
C VAL A 40 18.17 6.21 -5.02
N VAL A 41 17.09 5.44 -4.85
CA VAL A 41 17.15 4.16 -4.14
C VAL A 41 17.95 3.13 -4.96
N ALA A 42 17.72 3.03 -6.27
CA ALA A 42 18.51 2.14 -7.14
C ALA A 42 19.99 2.54 -7.19
N GLY A 43 20.29 3.85 -7.10
CA GLY A 43 21.66 4.36 -7.04
C GLY A 43 22.35 4.04 -5.72
N ALA A 44 21.62 4.16 -4.59
CA ALA A 44 22.12 3.84 -3.26
C ALA A 44 22.54 2.35 -3.12
N ILE A 45 21.93 1.48 -3.92
CA ILE A 45 22.19 0.03 -3.92
C ILE A 45 23.45 -0.35 -4.74
N GLY A 46 24.04 0.59 -5.49
CA GLY A 46 25.32 0.36 -6.19
C GLY A 46 25.22 -0.61 -7.38
N LEU A 47 24.12 -0.58 -8.12
CA LEU A 47 23.90 -1.45 -9.27
C LEU A 47 24.86 -1.13 -10.44
N PRO A 48 25.24 -2.12 -11.27
CA PRO A 48 25.97 -1.88 -12.51
C PRO A 48 25.21 -0.90 -13.42
N ALA A 49 25.92 -0.04 -14.14
CA ALA A 49 25.31 1.05 -14.93
C ALA A 49 24.26 0.58 -15.94
N SER A 50 24.50 -0.56 -16.62
CA SER A 50 23.55 -1.15 -17.57
C SER A 50 22.27 -1.63 -16.88
N THR A 51 22.40 -2.35 -15.76
CA THR A 51 21.28 -2.82 -14.94
C THR A 51 20.50 -1.65 -14.34
N TYR A 52 21.20 -0.62 -13.87
CA TYR A 52 20.60 0.61 -13.36
C TYR A 52 19.76 1.31 -14.44
N ALA A 53 20.31 1.51 -15.63
CA ALA A 53 19.59 2.13 -16.75
C ALA A 53 18.35 1.32 -17.17
N LEU A 54 18.48 -0.01 -17.28
CA LEU A 54 17.34 -0.88 -17.59
C LEU A 54 16.24 -0.79 -16.53
N LEU A 55 16.60 -0.81 -15.26
CA LEU A 55 15.66 -0.71 -14.14
C LEU A 55 14.99 0.65 -14.07
N LEU A 56 15.70 1.73 -14.38
CA LEU A 56 15.10 3.06 -14.50
C LEU A 56 14.03 3.08 -15.59
N VAL A 57 14.38 2.63 -16.79
CA VAL A 57 13.43 2.64 -17.93
C VAL A 57 12.21 1.78 -17.63
N ALA A 58 12.43 0.53 -17.20
CA ALA A 58 11.35 -0.40 -16.90
C ALA A 58 10.50 0.08 -15.71
N GLY A 59 11.13 0.55 -14.64
CA GLY A 59 10.45 1.04 -13.43
C GLY A 59 9.65 2.32 -13.69
N ILE A 60 10.17 3.26 -14.48
CA ILE A 60 9.43 4.46 -14.90
C ILE A 60 8.24 4.07 -15.78
N ALA A 61 8.40 3.11 -16.69
CA ALA A 61 7.30 2.63 -17.51
C ALA A 61 6.19 1.99 -16.65
N LEU A 62 6.53 1.10 -15.72
CA LEU A 62 5.57 0.49 -14.80
C LEU A 62 4.89 1.53 -13.90
N LEU A 63 5.66 2.49 -13.39
CA LEU A 63 5.13 3.61 -12.61
C LEU A 63 4.15 4.45 -13.45
N ALA A 64 4.48 4.74 -14.71
CA ALA A 64 3.60 5.45 -15.61
C ALA A 64 2.29 4.71 -15.84
N VAL A 65 2.35 3.38 -16.05
CA VAL A 65 1.16 2.53 -16.14
C VAL A 65 0.32 2.63 -14.87
N TRP A 66 0.92 2.52 -13.67
CA TRP A 66 0.20 2.66 -12.40
C TRP A 66 -0.49 4.02 -12.27
N VAL A 67 0.25 5.13 -12.44
CA VAL A 67 -0.28 6.48 -12.24
C VAL A 67 -1.41 6.77 -13.23
N LEU A 68 -1.22 6.45 -14.51
CA LEU A 68 -2.21 6.73 -15.55
C LEU A 68 -3.49 5.89 -15.40
N THR A 69 -3.35 4.59 -15.08
CA THR A 69 -4.50 3.70 -14.92
C THR A 69 -5.29 4.02 -13.66
N SER A 70 -4.62 4.27 -12.53
CA SER A 70 -5.27 4.67 -11.28
C SER A 70 -5.93 6.05 -11.36
N GLU A 71 -5.33 7.02 -12.04
CA GLU A 71 -5.97 8.33 -12.28
C GLU A 71 -7.25 8.20 -13.11
N ARG A 72 -7.23 7.38 -14.18
CA ARG A 72 -8.43 7.11 -14.99
C ARG A 72 -9.51 6.42 -14.18
N ALA A 73 -9.14 5.44 -13.36
CA ALA A 73 -10.06 4.73 -12.46
C ALA A 73 -10.72 5.70 -11.47
N PHE A 74 -9.94 6.54 -10.76
CA PHE A 74 -10.50 7.54 -9.83
C PHE A 74 -11.34 8.62 -10.51
N ALA A 75 -11.10 8.92 -11.79
CA ALA A 75 -11.92 9.83 -12.57
C ALA A 75 -13.20 9.17 -13.14
N GLY A 76 -13.48 7.90 -12.83
CA GLY A 76 -14.62 7.15 -13.38
C GLY A 76 -14.51 6.85 -14.88
N ARG A 77 -13.34 7.03 -15.49
CA ARG A 77 -13.08 6.87 -16.93
C ARG A 77 -12.24 5.62 -17.25
N GLY A 78 -11.94 4.80 -16.25
CA GLY A 78 -11.05 3.64 -16.37
C GLY A 78 -11.55 2.47 -15.54
N SER A 79 -10.86 1.34 -15.67
CA SER A 79 -11.18 0.12 -14.92
C SER A 79 -10.34 0.02 -13.65
N ASP A 80 -10.99 -0.15 -12.51
CA ASP A 80 -10.33 -0.40 -11.22
C ASP A 80 -9.46 -1.67 -11.27
N ARG A 81 -9.91 -2.71 -12.00
CA ARG A 81 -9.14 -3.95 -12.21
C ARG A 81 -7.81 -3.68 -12.89
N VAL A 82 -7.80 -2.83 -13.91
CA VAL A 82 -6.58 -2.51 -14.66
C VAL A 82 -5.60 -1.74 -13.76
N ALA A 83 -6.09 -0.81 -12.94
CA ALA A 83 -5.25 -0.12 -11.96
C ALA A 83 -4.66 -1.10 -10.92
N LEU A 84 -5.49 -2.00 -10.38
CA LEU A 84 -5.03 -3.02 -9.43
C LEU A 84 -4.00 -3.97 -10.05
N LEU A 85 -4.18 -4.37 -11.31
CA LEU A 85 -3.18 -5.17 -12.04
C LEU A 85 -1.90 -4.38 -12.28
N ALA A 86 -1.99 -3.08 -12.59
CA ALA A 86 -0.81 -2.25 -12.79
C ALA A 86 0.07 -2.14 -11.54
N VAL A 87 -0.53 -2.07 -10.34
CA VAL A 87 0.23 -2.05 -9.08
C VAL A 87 0.67 -3.44 -8.61
N GLY A 88 -0.19 -4.45 -8.83
CA GLY A 88 -0.01 -5.79 -8.30
C GLY A 88 0.86 -6.70 -9.16
N ALA A 89 0.78 -6.63 -10.50
CA ALA A 89 1.48 -7.54 -11.41
C ALA A 89 3.03 -7.49 -11.31
N PRO A 90 3.67 -6.35 -11.01
CA PRO A 90 5.12 -6.32 -10.79
C PRO A 90 5.57 -7.12 -9.56
N VAL A 91 4.69 -7.37 -8.58
CA VAL A 91 5.04 -8.13 -7.35
C VAL A 91 5.38 -9.60 -7.67
N PRO A 92 4.49 -10.43 -8.25
CA PRO A 92 4.83 -11.81 -8.60
C PRO A 92 5.95 -11.89 -9.63
N LEU A 93 6.09 -10.91 -10.54
CA LEU A 93 7.21 -10.84 -11.46
C LEU A 93 8.54 -10.68 -10.70
N ALA A 94 8.60 -9.75 -9.74
CA ALA A 94 9.78 -9.54 -8.90
C ALA A 94 10.11 -10.75 -8.02
N LEU A 95 9.10 -11.50 -7.58
CA LEU A 95 9.26 -12.75 -6.84
C LEU A 95 9.81 -13.86 -7.75
N ALA A 96 9.26 -14.02 -8.96
CA ALA A 96 9.68 -15.02 -9.94
C ALA A 96 11.13 -14.79 -10.40
N THR A 97 11.56 -13.52 -10.52
CA THR A 97 12.93 -13.18 -10.89
C THR A 97 13.86 -12.96 -9.68
N SER A 98 13.42 -13.32 -8.46
CA SER A 98 14.18 -13.03 -7.24
C SER A 98 15.54 -13.73 -7.19
N GLY A 99 15.65 -14.94 -7.74
CA GLY A 99 16.92 -15.69 -7.84
C GLY A 99 17.96 -15.06 -8.77
N TRP A 100 17.56 -14.12 -9.63
CA TRP A 100 18.46 -13.38 -10.52
C TRP A 100 18.67 -11.93 -10.05
N SER A 101 18.14 -11.57 -8.87
CA SER A 101 18.26 -10.20 -8.37
C SER A 101 19.68 -9.92 -7.89
N VAL A 102 20.18 -8.73 -8.26
CA VAL A 102 21.48 -8.24 -7.79
C VAL A 102 21.39 -7.97 -6.28
N PRO A 103 22.34 -8.47 -5.46
CA PRO A 103 22.40 -8.19 -4.04
C PRO A 103 22.41 -6.69 -3.78
N ALA A 104 21.77 -6.27 -2.68
CA ALA A 104 21.71 -4.87 -2.32
C ALA A 104 23.06 -4.43 -1.72
N GLY A 105 23.88 -3.74 -2.51
CA GLY A 105 25.20 -3.26 -2.11
C GLY A 105 25.29 -1.73 -1.97
N GLY A 106 26.48 -1.20 -2.25
CA GLY A 106 26.70 0.24 -2.42
C GLY A 106 26.63 1.06 -1.12
N ALA A 107 26.11 2.27 -1.26
CA ALA A 107 26.03 3.25 -0.17
C ALA A 107 25.14 2.76 0.98
N LEU A 108 24.07 2.02 0.69
CA LEU A 108 23.19 1.44 1.70
C LEU A 108 23.95 0.43 2.58
N ALA A 109 24.62 -0.54 1.96
CA ALA A 109 25.40 -1.54 2.69
C ALA A 109 26.56 -0.89 3.47
N ALA A 110 27.23 0.10 2.88
CA ALA A 110 28.29 0.85 3.54
C ALA A 110 27.77 1.63 4.76
N TRP A 111 26.61 2.27 4.65
CA TRP A 111 25.96 2.97 5.76
C TRP A 111 25.56 2.00 6.89
N MET A 112 24.97 0.85 6.56
CA MET A 112 24.62 -0.17 7.55
C MET A 112 25.85 -0.71 8.28
N ALA A 113 26.94 -0.96 7.56
CA ALA A 113 28.19 -1.44 8.14
C ALA A 113 28.84 -0.42 9.11
N GLN A 114 28.55 0.86 8.93
CA GLN A 114 29.04 1.95 9.78
C GLN A 114 28.04 2.36 10.88
N SER A 115 26.83 1.78 10.87
CA SER A 115 25.76 2.18 11.79
C SER A 115 25.84 1.39 13.09
N ASP A 116 25.97 2.08 14.22
CA ASP A 116 25.96 1.48 15.56
C ASP A 116 24.53 1.14 16.07
N LEU A 117 23.56 1.01 15.17
CA LEU A 117 22.17 0.76 15.52
C LEU A 117 21.98 -0.73 15.87
N PRO A 118 21.62 -1.08 17.13
CA PRO A 118 21.45 -2.48 17.53
C PRO A 118 20.37 -3.20 16.71
N ALA A 119 19.34 -2.46 16.27
CA ALA A 119 18.26 -2.98 15.44
C ALA A 119 18.70 -3.41 14.03
N LEU A 120 19.88 -2.97 13.56
CA LEU A 120 20.45 -3.37 12.27
C LEU A 120 21.44 -4.54 12.40
N ALA A 121 21.77 -4.97 13.62
CA ALA A 121 22.70 -6.06 13.84
C ALA A 121 22.15 -7.36 13.25
N GLY A 122 22.85 -7.92 12.26
CA GLY A 122 22.47 -9.16 11.58
C GLY A 122 21.40 -9.00 10.49
N VAL A 123 20.87 -7.79 10.26
CA VAL A 123 19.89 -7.51 9.21
C VAL A 123 20.61 -7.34 7.87
N ARG A 124 20.13 -8.04 6.83
CA ARG A 124 20.70 -7.87 5.48
C ARG A 124 20.21 -6.58 4.82
N PRO A 125 21.01 -5.90 3.98
CA PRO A 125 20.57 -4.68 3.29
C PRO A 125 19.27 -4.85 2.49
N GLU A 126 19.05 -6.03 1.91
CA GLU A 126 17.82 -6.35 1.17
C GLU A 126 16.59 -6.41 2.07
N GLU A 127 16.73 -6.91 3.31
CA GLU A 127 15.65 -7.01 4.29
C GLU A 127 15.27 -5.62 4.80
N LEU A 128 16.27 -4.80 5.14
CA LEU A 128 16.04 -3.42 5.53
C LEU A 128 15.34 -2.65 4.40
N LEU A 129 15.85 -2.78 3.18
CA LEU A 129 15.29 -2.12 2.00
C LEU A 129 13.86 -2.57 1.74
N LEU A 130 13.58 -3.88 1.81
CA LEU A 130 12.24 -4.41 1.62
C LEU A 130 11.30 -3.95 2.74
N GLY A 131 11.72 -4.02 4.00
CA GLY A 131 10.92 -3.62 5.15
C GLY A 131 10.57 -2.14 5.11
N ALA A 132 11.53 -1.28 4.79
CA ALA A 132 11.32 0.15 4.61
C ALA A 132 10.42 0.46 3.40
N GLY A 133 10.58 -0.29 2.29
CA GLY A 133 9.72 -0.16 1.11
C GLY A 133 8.28 -0.55 1.40
N VAL A 134 8.06 -1.64 2.14
CA VAL A 134 6.73 -2.09 2.60
C VAL A 134 6.12 -1.04 3.52
N ALA A 135 6.87 -0.53 4.51
CA ALA A 135 6.38 0.52 5.40
C ALA A 135 5.95 1.77 4.62
N ALA A 136 6.77 2.24 3.67
CA ALA A 136 6.44 3.38 2.81
C ALA A 136 5.17 3.13 1.96
N PHE A 137 5.05 1.92 1.39
CA PHE A 137 3.88 1.49 0.64
C PHE A 137 2.61 1.44 1.50
N LEU A 138 2.71 0.93 2.73
CA LEU A 138 1.60 0.84 3.68
C LEU A 138 1.11 2.20 4.14
N LEU A 139 1.97 3.23 4.20
CA LEU A 139 1.55 4.57 4.59
C LEU A 139 0.59 5.22 3.59
N ASN A 140 0.75 4.94 2.29
CA ASN A 140 0.06 5.71 1.27
C ASN A 140 -0.56 4.89 0.13
N THR A 141 0.25 4.15 -0.65
CA THR A 141 -0.24 3.38 -1.80
C THR A 141 -1.31 2.37 -1.39
N SER A 142 -1.17 1.77 -0.21
CA SER A 142 -2.18 0.85 0.32
C SER A 142 -3.57 1.48 0.50
N ASN A 143 -3.67 2.80 0.75
CA ASN A 143 -4.96 3.50 0.81
C ASN A 143 -5.63 3.56 -0.56
N LEU A 144 -4.84 3.83 -1.62
CA LEU A 144 -5.34 3.88 -2.98
C LEU A 144 -5.81 2.49 -3.43
N ILE A 145 -5.07 1.44 -3.07
CA ILE A 145 -5.46 0.05 -3.34
C ILE A 145 -6.77 -0.29 -2.63
N VAL A 146 -6.89 0.01 -1.33
CA VAL A 146 -8.15 -0.23 -0.59
C VAL A 146 -9.32 0.49 -1.26
N ARG A 147 -9.14 1.74 -1.72
CA ARG A 147 -10.18 2.47 -2.46
C ARG A 147 -10.54 1.79 -3.77
N LEU A 148 -9.57 1.34 -4.55
CA LEU A 148 -9.80 0.61 -5.81
C LEU A 148 -10.49 -0.74 -5.59
N VAL A 149 -10.14 -1.47 -4.52
CA VAL A 149 -10.81 -2.74 -4.18
C VAL A 149 -12.26 -2.50 -3.76
N LEU A 150 -12.53 -1.47 -2.96
CA LEU A 150 -13.90 -1.07 -2.60
C LEU A 150 -14.69 -0.61 -3.83
N ALA A 151 -14.02 0.03 -4.81
CA ALA A 151 -14.62 0.46 -6.07
C ALA A 151 -15.10 -0.75 -6.86
N LEU A 152 -14.19 -1.72 -6.98
CA LEU A 152 -14.42 -2.96 -7.68
C LEU A 152 -15.54 -3.80 -7.03
N ALA A 153 -15.67 -3.73 -5.71
CA ALA A 153 -16.75 -4.35 -4.96
C ALA A 153 -18.08 -3.56 -5.01
N GLY A 154 -18.11 -2.39 -5.64
CA GLY A 154 -19.32 -1.56 -5.72
C GLY A 154 -19.73 -0.87 -4.42
N THR A 155 -18.84 -0.79 -3.42
CA THR A 155 -19.15 -0.27 -2.08
C THR A 155 -18.61 1.14 -1.80
N LEU A 156 -17.95 1.77 -2.77
CA LEU A 156 -17.33 3.10 -2.59
C LEU A 156 -18.29 4.24 -2.23
N ALA A 157 -19.55 4.19 -2.69
CA ALA A 157 -20.52 5.27 -2.48
C ALA A 157 -20.76 5.59 -0.99
N ILE A 158 -20.44 4.66 -0.09
CA ILE A 158 -20.61 4.77 1.36
C ILE A 158 -19.50 5.61 2.01
N THR A 159 -18.32 5.68 1.40
CA THR A 159 -17.16 6.42 1.93
C THR A 159 -17.35 7.94 1.84
N GLU A 160 -18.05 8.43 0.82
CA GLU A 160 -18.21 9.88 0.61
C GLU A 160 -19.22 10.51 1.58
N GLN A 161 -20.20 9.75 2.08
CA GLN A 161 -21.22 10.23 3.03
C GLN A 161 -20.72 10.34 4.48
N SER A 162 -19.56 9.75 4.82
CA SER A 162 -19.09 9.62 6.22
C SER A 162 -17.78 10.35 6.53
N SER A 163 -17.18 11.08 5.57
CA SER A 163 -15.81 11.61 5.74
C SER A 163 -15.76 12.91 6.56
N LEU A 164 -15.62 12.79 7.88
CA LEU A 164 -14.98 13.82 8.70
C LEU A 164 -13.46 13.75 8.44
N ARG A 165 -12.84 14.92 8.15
CA ARG A 165 -11.46 15.07 7.63
C ARG A 165 -10.34 14.41 8.45
N GLY A 166 -10.58 14.00 9.70
CA GLY A 166 -9.60 13.44 10.65
C GLY A 166 -9.28 11.95 10.51
N GLY A 167 -10.13 11.14 9.88
CA GLY A 167 -9.96 9.66 9.82
C GLY A 167 -8.89 9.14 8.84
N ARG A 168 -8.19 10.03 8.11
CA ARG A 168 -7.34 9.66 6.97
C ARG A 168 -5.98 9.01 7.36
N MET A 169 -5.46 9.33 8.54
CA MET A 169 -4.18 8.77 9.03
C MET A 169 -4.38 7.48 9.84
N LEU A 170 -5.58 7.23 10.37
CA LEU A 170 -5.81 6.12 11.29
C LEU A 170 -5.57 4.75 10.62
N GLY A 171 -6.07 4.59 9.38
CA GLY A 171 -5.87 3.36 8.61
C GLY A 171 -4.39 3.04 8.34
N PRO A 172 -3.62 3.96 7.74
CA PRO A 172 -2.18 3.81 7.55
C PRO A 172 -1.40 3.50 8.82
N LEU A 173 -1.69 4.20 9.91
CA LEU A 173 -1.00 4.01 11.18
C LEU A 173 -1.25 2.60 11.73
N GLU A 174 -2.49 2.12 11.68
CA GLU A 174 -2.81 0.77 12.14
C GLU A 174 -2.11 -0.30 11.29
N ARG A 175 -2.13 -0.16 9.95
CA ARG A 175 -1.45 -1.12 9.05
C ARG A 175 0.05 -1.17 9.33
N THR A 176 0.67 -0.01 9.49
CA THR A 176 2.10 0.11 9.78
C THR A 176 2.43 -0.44 11.17
N PHE A 177 1.53 -0.25 12.15
CA PHE A 177 1.66 -0.81 13.50
C PHE A 177 1.54 -2.33 13.50
N ILE A 178 0.53 -2.89 12.81
CA ILE A 178 0.37 -4.35 12.65
C ILE A 178 1.59 -4.96 11.96
N PHE A 179 2.09 -4.33 10.89
CA PHE A 179 3.30 -4.77 10.20
C PHE A 179 4.53 -4.72 11.12
N GLY A 180 4.71 -3.64 11.89
CA GLY A 180 5.80 -3.51 12.87
C GLY A 180 5.75 -4.57 13.97
N LEU A 181 4.56 -4.90 14.49
CA LEU A 181 4.37 -6.01 15.43
C LEU A 181 4.72 -7.36 14.79
N GLY A 182 4.36 -7.55 13.52
CA GLY A 182 4.76 -8.73 12.75
C GLY A 182 6.28 -8.87 12.63
N LEU A 183 6.99 -7.78 12.33
CA LEU A 183 8.45 -7.76 12.27
C LEU A 183 9.11 -8.03 13.63
N ALA A 184 8.47 -7.60 14.72
CA ALA A 184 8.93 -7.90 16.08
C ALA A 184 8.66 -9.34 16.52
N GLY A 185 7.98 -10.16 15.70
CA GLY A 185 7.55 -11.51 16.06
C GLY A 185 6.30 -11.56 16.96
N GLU A 186 5.70 -10.41 17.25
CA GLU A 186 4.57 -10.24 18.17
C GLU A 186 3.21 -10.43 17.46
N LEU A 187 3.04 -11.58 16.80
CA LEU A 187 1.79 -11.91 16.08
C LEU A 187 0.58 -11.96 17.02
N THR A 188 0.78 -12.31 18.29
CA THR A 188 -0.26 -12.28 19.32
C THR A 188 -0.76 -10.85 19.54
N ALA A 189 0.15 -9.89 19.74
CA ALA A 189 -0.21 -8.48 19.89
C ALA A 189 -0.92 -7.94 18.63
N ALA A 190 -0.43 -8.30 17.44
CA ALA A 190 -1.09 -7.93 16.18
C ALA A 190 -2.53 -8.47 16.09
N SER A 191 -2.75 -9.72 16.51
CA SER A 191 -4.09 -10.32 16.51
C SER A 191 -5.06 -9.64 17.49
N ILE A 192 -4.58 -9.17 18.65
CA ILE A 192 -5.38 -8.39 19.60
C ILE A 192 -5.84 -7.06 18.97
N VAL A 193 -4.95 -6.35 18.28
CA VAL A 193 -5.28 -5.08 17.59
C VAL A 193 -6.36 -5.31 16.54
N ILE A 194 -6.18 -6.36 15.73
CA ILE A 194 -7.13 -6.82 14.70
C ILE A 194 -8.50 -7.13 15.32
N ALA A 195 -8.51 -7.91 16.41
CA ALA A 195 -9.73 -8.30 17.12
C ALA A 195 -10.45 -7.11 17.75
N ALA A 196 -9.72 -6.21 18.41
CA ALA A 196 -10.26 -5.00 19.02
C ALA A 196 -10.96 -4.12 17.98
N LYS A 197 -10.34 -3.91 16.82
CA LYS A 197 -10.96 -3.15 15.72
C LYS A 197 -12.23 -3.83 15.20
N GLY A 198 -12.22 -5.16 15.08
CA GLY A 198 -13.39 -5.93 14.67
C GLY A 198 -14.58 -5.77 15.65
N LEU A 199 -14.30 -5.81 16.95
CA LEU A 199 -15.32 -5.67 18.01
C LEU A 199 -15.90 -4.26 18.10
N LEU A 200 -15.06 -3.22 18.00
CA LEU A 200 -15.51 -1.82 18.09
C LEU A 200 -16.45 -1.40 16.96
N ARG A 201 -16.43 -2.12 15.84
CA ARG A 201 -17.30 -1.85 14.68
C ARG A 201 -18.65 -2.56 14.74
N TYR A 202 -18.80 -3.54 15.64
CA TYR A 202 -20.02 -4.33 15.79
C TYR A 202 -21.25 -3.50 16.25
N PRO A 203 -21.13 -2.53 17.17
CA PRO A 203 -22.23 -1.64 17.55
C PRO A 203 -22.74 -0.79 16.38
N GLU A 204 -21.85 -0.27 15.54
CA GLU A 204 -22.18 0.57 14.37
C GLU A 204 -23.04 -0.18 13.34
N ILE A 205 -22.71 -1.46 13.09
CA ILE A 205 -23.47 -2.36 12.23
C ILE A 205 -24.86 -2.66 12.84
N SER A 206 -24.88 -2.88 14.16
CA SER A 206 -26.09 -3.23 14.92
C SER A 206 -27.08 -2.06 15.00
N GLU A 207 -26.60 -0.83 15.14
CA GLU A 207 -27.44 0.38 15.19
C GLU A 207 -27.99 0.77 13.82
N GLY A 208 -27.18 0.68 12.76
CA GLY A 208 -27.67 0.84 11.38
C GLY A 208 -28.72 -0.21 11.00
N ALA A 209 -28.66 -1.43 11.56
CA ALA A 209 -29.69 -2.44 11.41
C ALA A 209 -30.96 -2.16 12.26
N ARG A 210 -30.83 -1.55 13.44
CA ARG A 210 -31.95 -1.18 14.33
C ARG A 210 -32.74 0.04 13.84
N TRP A 211 -32.07 1.07 13.33
CA TRP A 211 -32.71 2.29 12.78
C TRP A 211 -33.65 1.95 11.60
N ARG A 212 -33.24 1.01 10.74
CA ARG A 212 -34.02 0.52 9.59
C ARG A 212 -35.27 -0.29 9.94
N ARG A 213 -35.31 -0.98 11.09
CA ARG A 213 -36.54 -1.65 11.56
C ARG A 213 -37.64 -0.65 11.92
N ARG A 214 -37.27 0.61 12.19
CA ARG A 214 -38.21 1.68 12.54
C ARG A 214 -38.75 2.41 11.31
N ASP A 215 -37.93 2.65 10.28
CA ASP A 215 -38.33 3.37 9.06
C ASP A 215 -38.29 2.49 7.80
N ARG A 216 -39.47 2.02 7.35
CA ARG A 216 -39.62 1.21 6.12
C ARG A 216 -39.28 1.98 4.83
N ALA A 217 -39.34 3.31 4.83
CA ALA A 217 -38.98 4.14 3.69
C ALA A 217 -37.46 4.25 3.46
N ALA A 218 -36.64 4.05 4.50
CA ALA A 218 -35.17 4.05 4.41
C ALA A 218 -34.59 2.70 3.95
N ALA A 219 -35.44 1.69 3.71
CA ALA A 219 -35.05 0.34 3.29
C ALA A 219 -34.57 0.24 1.82
N MET A 220 -34.59 1.34 1.05
CA MET A 220 -34.09 1.37 -0.33
C MET A 220 -32.57 1.55 -0.47
N LEU A 221 -31.82 1.73 0.63
CA LEU A 221 -30.34 1.65 0.61
C LEU A 221 -29.89 0.23 0.99
N PRO A 222 -29.00 -0.44 0.21
CA PRO A 222 -28.71 -1.85 0.40
C PRO A 222 -27.97 -2.09 1.73
N ALA A 223 -28.59 -2.74 2.70
CA ALA A 223 -27.98 -3.01 4.02
C ALA A 223 -26.76 -3.93 3.99
N GLN A 224 -26.67 -4.79 2.98
CA GLN A 224 -25.51 -5.66 2.74
C GLN A 224 -24.25 -4.83 2.43
N SER A 225 -24.41 -3.66 1.82
CA SER A 225 -23.29 -2.85 1.32
C SER A 225 -22.39 -2.26 2.42
N LEU A 226 -22.92 -1.95 3.61
CA LEU A 226 -22.12 -1.35 4.70
C LEU A 226 -21.26 -2.40 5.42
N THR A 227 -21.83 -3.57 5.71
CA THR A 227 -21.08 -4.70 6.27
C THR A 227 -20.02 -5.17 5.29
N GLU A 228 -20.36 -5.27 4.01
CA GLU A 228 -19.44 -5.64 2.94
C GLU A 228 -18.32 -4.60 2.79
N TYR A 229 -18.65 -3.31 2.78
CA TYR A 229 -17.67 -2.22 2.78
C TYR A 229 -16.65 -2.35 3.92
N PHE A 230 -17.15 -2.55 5.14
CA PHE A 230 -16.29 -2.67 6.31
C PHE A 230 -15.44 -3.93 6.29
N LEU A 231 -16.02 -5.06 5.89
CA LEU A 231 -15.31 -6.34 5.82
C LEU A 231 -14.22 -6.29 4.75
N ILE A 232 -14.55 -5.86 3.53
CA ILE A 232 -13.61 -5.76 2.41
C ILE A 232 -12.49 -4.77 2.75
N GLY A 233 -12.81 -3.59 3.26
CA GLY A 233 -11.79 -2.58 3.56
C GLY A 233 -10.81 -3.03 4.65
N THR A 234 -11.33 -3.68 5.70
CA THR A 234 -10.51 -4.20 6.80
C THR A 234 -9.69 -5.42 6.40
N LEU A 235 -10.29 -6.41 5.73
CA LEU A 235 -9.57 -7.60 5.24
C LEU A 235 -8.48 -7.22 4.24
N THR A 236 -8.78 -6.33 3.29
CA THR A 236 -7.79 -5.83 2.33
C THR A 236 -6.61 -5.16 3.06
N SER A 237 -6.89 -4.37 4.09
CA SER A 237 -5.86 -3.70 4.88
C SER A 237 -4.95 -4.69 5.62
N TRP A 238 -5.51 -5.73 6.22
CA TRP A 238 -4.74 -6.76 6.94
C TRP A 238 -3.93 -7.64 5.99
N LEU A 239 -4.52 -8.04 4.85
CA LEU A 239 -3.81 -8.79 3.81
C LEU A 239 -2.60 -8.02 3.29
N LEU A 240 -2.74 -6.72 3.03
CA LEU A 240 -1.61 -5.88 2.62
C LEU A 240 -0.55 -5.74 3.72
N SER A 241 -0.94 -5.73 5.00
CA SER A 241 0.01 -5.56 6.11
C SER A 241 0.79 -6.85 6.40
N LEU A 242 0.10 -7.99 6.40
CA LEU A 242 0.68 -9.28 6.78
C LEU A 242 1.29 -10.02 5.58
N GLY A 243 0.80 -9.79 4.36
CA GLY A 243 1.20 -10.55 3.17
C GLY A 243 2.66 -10.37 2.77
N PHE A 244 3.32 -9.29 3.20
CA PHE A 244 4.74 -9.07 2.95
C PHE A 244 5.64 -9.63 4.05
N LEU A 245 5.11 -9.99 5.24
CA LEU A 245 5.93 -10.49 6.35
C LEU A 245 6.71 -11.78 6.01
N PRO A 246 6.15 -12.78 5.29
CA PRO A 246 6.91 -13.98 4.94
C PRO A 246 8.09 -13.74 3.98
N LEU A 247 8.22 -12.52 3.45
CA LEU A 247 9.29 -12.14 2.51
C LEU A 247 10.48 -11.46 3.21
N LEU A 248 10.36 -11.20 4.52
CA LEU A 248 11.35 -10.56 5.39
C LEU A 248 11.90 -11.59 6.37
#